data_AF-A0A9P6ZG28-F1
#
_entry.id   AF-A0A9P6ZG28-F1
#
_cell.length_a   1.000
_cell.length_b   1.000
_cell.length_c   1.000
_cell.angle_alpha   90.00
_cell.angle_beta   90.00
_cell.angle_gamma   90.00
#
_symmetry.space_group_name_H-M   'P 1'
#
loop_
_entity.id
_entity.type
_entity.pdbx_description
1 polymer ?
#
loop_
_entity_poly.entity_id
_entity_poly.type
_entity_poly.pdbx_seq_one_letter_code
_entity_poly.pdbx_strand_id
1 'polypeptide(L)'
;MMLQHYPVRTSSGLRSTVASRSVNGLLAPPAAVSRGRSQSTSAFRPPSASGSARNISRARSPLSQTMTVHQASQGQTDVASWFTSPDGSLDEPISAGVHRRRSSSIDGHDPLLFTAGLTKRLKLYAMKVAEEKGVPKEQLVEFTGGIAYMLMDIKATLIILGMANRKSLLVEVKELIESKDFKSSLHNRLTACVLSPNLTAYVNDTLEHEFIKNNNEIFKVPKFLFEDIELTTQLSKLVSEVLSCIRGNVKTKLMPSILKRSSIIDTARSLAHGCLEVDASHWNRYAFLWRCLHIFLIGFGNYKTIPLKDLYSASLLPSLHKDLCVKVSEALGIDVGLDDFDQDPIMQGGADQAHENGAESTGAIEGKTTDAEAGDNGTDFDVNHDGDDDEDEPEPEGNVSRAAEKYELDPDNSGFGGNGKRTVFTSSKFWRFMDASLEGVRKMAKAEAEELDDGTPVESIVRNILVEYFQQDLGEFPGKRTVPKLLSNTNPQWQTKIQTNLLWQ
;
A
#
# COMPACT_ATOMS: atom_id res chain seq x y z
N MET A 1 32.36 -5.00 -41.94
CA MET A 1 31.78 -6.30 -42.33
C MET A 1 30.27 -6.08 -42.36
N MET A 2 29.64 -6.26 -43.51
CA MET A 2 28.22 -5.98 -43.74
C MET A 2 27.35 -6.93 -42.91
N LEU A 3 26.39 -6.41 -42.14
CA LEU A 3 25.31 -7.20 -41.57
C LEU A 3 23.96 -6.59 -41.96
N GLN A 4 23.13 -7.46 -42.52
CA GLN A 4 21.80 -7.20 -43.04
C GLN A 4 20.84 -6.86 -41.89
N HIS A 5 20.17 -5.73 -42.02
CA HIS A 5 19.00 -5.38 -41.22
C HIS A 5 17.84 -6.34 -41.54
N TYR A 6 17.29 -7.02 -40.52
CA TYR A 6 15.93 -7.51 -40.56
C TYR A 6 15.01 -6.46 -39.94
N PRO A 7 14.02 -5.91 -40.67
CA PRO A 7 13.06 -5.00 -40.09
C PRO A 7 12.04 -5.77 -39.24
N VAL A 8 11.86 -5.31 -38.00
CA VAL A 8 10.70 -5.63 -37.17
C VAL A 8 9.43 -5.32 -37.96
N ARG A 9 8.66 -6.36 -38.27
CA ARG A 9 7.35 -6.24 -38.92
C ARG A 9 6.38 -5.58 -37.94
N THR A 10 6.20 -4.28 -38.08
CA THR A 10 4.98 -3.61 -37.63
C THR A 10 3.83 -4.10 -38.51
N SER A 11 2.85 -4.78 -37.90
CA SER A 11 1.62 -5.21 -38.56
C SER A 11 0.70 -4.00 -38.80
N SER A 12 1.05 -3.18 -39.79
CA SER A 12 0.16 -2.18 -40.36
C SER A 12 -0.07 -2.47 -41.85
N GLY A 13 -1.28 -2.88 -42.21
CA GLY A 13 -1.71 -2.91 -43.60
C GLY A 13 -2.50 -4.15 -44.04
N LEU A 14 -3.76 -4.26 -43.62
CA LEU A 14 -4.77 -4.93 -44.44
C LEU A 14 -5.46 -3.88 -45.31
N ARG A 15 -4.86 -3.57 -46.46
CA ARG A 15 -5.56 -2.93 -47.58
C ARG A 15 -6.36 -4.02 -48.30
N SER A 16 -7.68 -3.92 -48.21
CA SER A 16 -8.63 -4.66 -49.04
C SER A 16 -8.45 -4.29 -50.51
N THR A 17 -7.90 -5.20 -51.31
CA THR A 17 -7.96 -5.15 -52.78
C THR A 17 -9.29 -5.72 -53.24
N VAL A 18 -10.26 -4.84 -53.50
CA VAL A 18 -11.47 -5.16 -54.26
C VAL A 18 -11.08 -5.31 -55.72
N ALA A 19 -11.06 -6.55 -56.21
CA ALA A 19 -10.95 -6.84 -57.63
C ALA A 19 -12.30 -6.61 -58.31
N SER A 20 -12.36 -5.59 -59.16
CA SER A 20 -13.47 -5.32 -60.07
C SER A 20 -13.59 -6.45 -61.10
N ARG A 21 -14.67 -7.22 -61.04
CA ARG A 21 -15.11 -8.09 -62.14
C ARG A 21 -16.46 -7.60 -62.65
N SER A 22 -16.40 -6.88 -63.76
CA SER A 22 -17.54 -6.48 -64.59
C SER A 22 -18.12 -7.71 -65.28
N VAL A 23 -19.39 -8.02 -65.01
CA VAL A 23 -20.23 -8.84 -65.89
C VAL A 23 -21.57 -8.13 -66.05
N ASN A 24 -21.78 -7.61 -67.26
CA ASN A 24 -23.06 -7.11 -67.73
C ASN A 24 -24.06 -8.27 -67.87
N GLY A 25 -25.26 -8.08 -67.34
CA GLY A 25 -26.39 -8.98 -67.54
C GLY A 25 -27.70 -8.29 -67.19
N LEU A 26 -28.34 -7.70 -68.21
CA LEU A 26 -29.72 -7.20 -68.15
C LEU A 26 -30.68 -8.33 -67.77
N LEU A 27 -31.65 -8.06 -66.88
CA LEU A 27 -33.05 -8.43 -67.05
C LEU A 27 -33.95 -7.74 -66.00
N ALA A 28 -35.14 -7.38 -66.47
CA ALA A 28 -36.14 -6.47 -65.89
C ALA A 28 -36.85 -6.99 -64.61
N PRO A 29 -37.59 -6.11 -63.89
CA PRO A 29 -38.27 -6.48 -62.64
C PRO A 29 -39.71 -6.97 -62.88
N PRO A 30 -40.29 -7.71 -61.92
CA PRO A 30 -41.72 -7.61 -61.73
C PRO A 30 -42.14 -7.29 -60.29
N ALA A 31 -43.08 -6.34 -60.25
CA ALA A 31 -44.33 -6.35 -59.50
C ALA A 31 -44.31 -6.46 -57.97
N ALA A 32 -44.84 -5.38 -57.38
CA ALA A 32 -45.36 -5.28 -56.04
C ALA A 32 -46.41 -6.34 -55.71
N VAL A 33 -46.34 -6.88 -54.49
CA VAL A 33 -47.50 -7.45 -53.79
C VAL A 33 -47.57 -6.88 -52.38
N SER A 34 -48.61 -6.10 -52.19
CA SER A 34 -49.17 -5.62 -50.92
C SER A 34 -49.73 -6.77 -50.07
N ARG A 35 -49.41 -6.78 -48.77
CA ARG A 35 -50.17 -7.32 -47.63
C ARG A 35 -49.34 -6.93 -46.39
N GLY A 36 -49.85 -6.39 -45.30
CA GLY A 36 -51.19 -6.31 -44.76
C GLY A 36 -51.04 -6.33 -43.24
N ARG A 37 -51.07 -5.15 -42.62
CA ARG A 37 -51.65 -4.80 -41.32
C ARG A 37 -51.69 -5.91 -40.24
N SER A 38 -51.03 -5.66 -39.10
CA SER A 38 -51.62 -5.82 -37.76
C SER A 38 -50.80 -5.06 -36.73
N GLN A 39 -51.38 -3.97 -36.24
CA GLN A 39 -50.97 -3.23 -35.05
C GLN A 39 -51.44 -4.03 -33.83
N SER A 40 -50.57 -4.21 -32.82
CA SER A 40 -51.01 -4.48 -31.46
C SER A 40 -50.23 -3.58 -30.52
N THR A 41 -50.93 -2.56 -30.06
CA THR A 41 -50.54 -1.63 -29.01
C THR A 41 -50.83 -2.27 -27.66
N SER A 42 -49.82 -2.55 -26.83
CA SER A 42 -50.00 -2.71 -25.39
C SER A 42 -49.32 -1.56 -24.66
N ALA A 43 -50.14 -0.76 -23.99
CA ALA A 43 -49.76 0.37 -23.19
C ALA A 43 -49.23 -0.14 -21.83
N PHE A 44 -47.99 0.21 -21.49
CA PHE A 44 -47.51 0.16 -20.12
C PHE A 44 -47.54 1.56 -19.51
N ARG A 45 -48.36 1.67 -18.48
CA ARG A 45 -48.64 2.85 -17.64
C ARG A 45 -47.52 2.99 -16.59
N PRO A 46 -46.95 4.19 -16.36
CA PRO A 46 -46.03 4.41 -15.25
C PRO A 46 -46.81 4.73 -13.96
N PRO A 47 -46.36 4.30 -12.77
CA PRO A 47 -46.88 4.83 -11.53
C PRO A 47 -46.19 6.14 -11.20
N SER A 48 -47.01 7.17 -11.00
CA SER A 48 -46.63 8.42 -10.36
C SER A 48 -46.49 8.19 -8.86
N ALA A 49 -45.37 8.56 -8.27
CA ALA A 49 -45.23 8.75 -6.83
C ALA A 49 -44.66 10.13 -6.56
N SER A 50 -45.53 10.94 -5.96
CA SER A 50 -45.30 12.27 -5.42
C SER A 50 -44.32 12.22 -4.25
N GLY A 51 -43.29 13.07 -4.29
CA GLY A 51 -42.31 13.25 -3.21
C GLY A 51 -41.71 14.64 -3.23
N SER A 52 -42.48 15.60 -2.72
CA SER A 52 -42.08 16.98 -2.47
C SER A 52 -41.25 17.06 -1.18
N ALA A 53 -40.01 17.55 -1.23
CA ALA A 53 -39.41 18.38 -0.18
C ALA A 53 -37.97 18.85 -0.51
N ARG A 54 -37.85 20.17 -0.65
CA ARG A 54 -36.78 21.06 -0.13
C ARG A 54 -35.35 20.87 -0.64
N ASN A 55 -35.07 21.68 -1.67
CA ASN A 55 -33.77 22.33 -1.87
C ASN A 55 -33.35 23.12 -0.62
N ILE A 56 -32.20 22.77 -0.02
CA ILE A 56 -31.41 23.70 0.80
C ILE A 56 -30.06 23.86 0.10
N SER A 57 -29.96 24.94 -0.66
CA SER A 57 -28.71 25.49 -1.14
C SER A 57 -27.92 26.01 0.07
N ARG A 58 -26.83 25.34 0.44
CA ARG A 58 -25.87 25.90 1.40
C ARG A 58 -24.54 26.10 0.70
N ALA A 59 -24.34 27.34 0.22
CA ALA A 59 -23.03 27.87 -0.07
C ALA A 59 -22.15 27.78 1.19
N ARG A 60 -20.96 27.20 1.05
CA ARG A 60 -19.89 27.32 2.04
C ARG A 60 -18.65 27.86 1.34
N SER A 61 -18.42 29.15 1.53
CA SER A 61 -17.12 29.79 1.34
C SER A 61 -16.12 29.26 2.38
N PRO A 62 -14.81 29.33 2.11
CA PRO A 62 -13.78 28.78 2.97
C PRO A 62 -13.44 29.77 4.09
N LEU A 63 -13.47 29.31 5.34
CA LEU A 63 -12.85 30.02 6.45
C LEU A 63 -11.47 29.40 6.71
N SER A 64 -10.44 30.13 6.28
CA SER A 64 -9.11 30.05 6.90
C SER A 64 -9.23 30.56 8.33
N GLN A 65 -8.97 29.69 9.32
CA GLN A 65 -8.72 30.14 10.69
C GLN A 65 -7.22 30.13 10.94
N THR A 66 -6.62 31.30 10.76
CA THR A 66 -5.43 31.74 11.49
C THR A 66 -5.77 31.79 12.98
N MET A 67 -5.01 31.06 13.80
CA MET A 67 -5.07 31.21 15.26
C MET A 67 -4.40 32.53 15.65
N THR A 68 -5.20 33.54 15.96
CA THR A 68 -4.76 34.77 16.60
C THR A 68 -4.84 34.59 18.11
N VAL A 69 -3.69 34.64 18.79
CA VAL A 69 -3.59 34.63 20.25
C VAL A 69 -4.14 35.96 20.78
N HIS A 70 -5.31 35.93 21.41
CA HIS A 70 -5.80 37.05 22.21
C HIS A 70 -5.40 36.87 23.68
N GLN A 71 -4.64 37.85 24.13
CA GLN A 71 -4.18 38.08 25.49
C GLN A 71 -5.25 38.86 26.27
N ALA A 72 -5.28 38.62 27.59
CA ALA A 72 -5.92 39.36 28.69
C ALA A 72 -7.38 38.99 29.07
N SER A 73 -7.54 38.53 30.33
CA SER A 73 -8.14 39.36 31.38
C SER A 73 -7.87 38.76 32.77
N GLN A 74 -7.52 39.64 33.70
CA GLN A 74 -7.33 39.41 35.12
C GLN A 74 -8.66 39.14 35.84
N GLY A 75 -8.60 38.43 36.97
CA GLY A 75 -9.66 38.29 37.99
C GLY A 75 -9.14 37.41 39.13
N GLN A 76 -8.48 38.01 40.11
CA GLN A 76 -8.96 38.19 41.49
C GLN A 76 -8.89 36.94 42.39
N THR A 77 -7.86 37.00 43.24
CA THR A 77 -7.69 36.51 44.61
C THR A 77 -8.91 35.89 45.32
N ASP A 78 -8.69 34.71 45.90
CA ASP A 78 -9.12 34.41 47.27
C ASP A 78 -8.07 33.54 47.97
N VAL A 79 -7.51 34.09 49.05
CA VAL A 79 -6.49 33.46 49.90
C VAL A 79 -7.21 32.87 51.10
N ALA A 80 -7.35 31.54 51.13
CA ALA A 80 -7.85 30.82 52.30
C ALA A 80 -6.68 30.34 53.18
N SER A 81 -6.58 30.99 54.33
CA SER A 81 -5.73 30.71 55.50
C SER A 81 -5.96 29.30 56.08
N TRP A 82 -4.90 28.47 56.12
CA TRP A 82 -4.80 27.32 57.03
C TRP A 82 -3.36 27.20 57.54
N PHE A 83 -3.10 27.69 58.76
CA PHE A 83 -1.98 27.28 59.60
C PHE A 83 -2.57 26.60 60.85
N THR A 84 -2.26 25.31 61.02
CA THR A 84 -2.37 24.63 62.31
C THR A 84 -1.09 23.83 62.52
N SER A 85 -0.27 24.31 63.47
CA SER A 85 0.83 23.56 64.07
C SER A 85 0.31 22.50 65.03
N PRO A 86 1.07 21.42 65.24
CA PRO A 86 1.11 20.77 66.54
C PRO A 86 2.48 20.95 67.20
N ASP A 87 2.38 21.26 68.48
CA ASP A 87 3.41 21.36 69.50
C ASP A 87 3.98 19.97 69.85
N GLY A 88 5.28 19.88 70.14
CA GLY A 88 5.99 18.60 70.27
C GLY A 88 7.45 18.69 70.75
N SER A 89 7.67 19.37 71.88
CA SER A 89 8.56 19.04 73.02
C SER A 89 9.74 18.04 72.87
N LEU A 90 10.95 18.55 73.18
CA LEU A 90 12.12 17.97 73.92
C LEU A 90 12.85 16.74 73.29
N ASP A 91 14.16 16.53 73.31
CA ASP A 91 15.34 17.07 74.03
C ASP A 91 16.59 16.54 73.28
N GLU A 92 17.61 17.36 73.00
CA GLU A 92 18.96 16.84 72.66
C GLU A 92 20.06 17.86 73.05
N PRO A 93 21.18 17.43 73.65
CA PRO A 93 22.12 18.34 74.31
C PRO A 93 23.12 18.96 73.34
N ILE A 94 23.32 20.27 73.56
CA ILE A 94 24.32 21.12 72.94
C ILE A 94 25.72 20.64 73.34
N SER A 95 26.49 20.14 72.38
CA SER A 95 27.93 19.94 72.53
C SER A 95 28.68 21.08 71.83
N ALA A 96 29.19 22.00 72.63
CA ALA A 96 29.94 23.18 72.21
C ALA A 96 31.35 22.78 71.74
N GLY A 97 31.51 22.53 70.44
CA GLY A 97 32.79 22.40 69.78
C GLY A 97 33.28 23.71 69.18
N VAL A 98 34.04 24.48 69.96
CA VAL A 98 34.79 25.67 69.51
C VAL A 98 35.75 25.29 68.38
N HIS A 99 35.50 25.72 67.14
CA HIS A 99 36.50 25.66 66.07
C HIS A 99 36.66 27.02 65.35
N ARG A 100 37.86 27.57 65.58
CA ARG A 100 38.61 28.63 64.88
C ARG A 100 37.93 29.30 63.68
N ARG A 101 37.65 30.59 63.89
CA ARG A 101 37.74 31.65 62.87
C ARG A 101 39.10 31.58 62.15
N ARG A 102 39.10 31.35 60.85
CA ARG A 102 40.23 31.70 59.96
C ARG A 102 39.75 32.76 58.97
N SER A 103 40.51 33.83 58.96
CA SER A 103 40.32 35.09 58.25
C SER A 103 40.57 34.97 56.74
N SER A 104 39.69 35.64 55.97
CA SER A 104 39.96 36.44 54.78
C SER A 104 41.09 36.00 53.81
N SER A 105 40.69 35.39 52.69
CA SER A 105 41.27 35.70 51.37
C SER A 105 40.10 36.01 50.44
N ILE A 106 40.09 37.23 49.89
CA ILE A 106 39.26 37.64 48.77
C ILE A 106 39.90 36.99 47.55
N ASP A 107 39.54 35.73 47.29
CA ASP A 107 39.73 35.10 46.00
C ASP A 107 38.35 34.81 45.45
N GLY A 108 38.15 35.10 44.17
CA GLY A 108 36.86 35.07 43.47
C GLY A 108 36.16 33.72 43.53
N HIS A 109 35.53 33.43 44.67
CA HIS A 109 34.61 32.33 44.84
C HIS A 109 33.39 32.65 43.98
N ASP A 110 33.37 32.05 42.80
CA ASP A 110 32.18 31.93 41.99
C ASP A 110 31.06 31.41 42.93
N PRO A 111 30.00 32.20 43.20
CA PRO A 111 28.90 31.81 44.08
C PRO A 111 28.20 30.53 43.62
N LEU A 112 28.53 30.06 42.41
CA LEU A 112 28.06 28.85 41.78
C LEU A 112 28.96 27.62 42.02
N LEU A 113 30.04 27.72 42.80
CA LEU A 113 30.88 26.56 43.15
C LEU A 113 30.27 25.77 44.31
N PHE A 114 29.40 24.82 43.97
CA PHE A 114 28.79 23.89 44.92
C PHE A 114 29.84 22.97 45.55
N THR A 115 29.86 22.90 46.88
CA THR A 115 30.68 21.91 47.58
C THR A 115 30.20 20.50 47.25
N ALA A 116 31.11 19.52 47.17
CA ALA A 116 30.75 18.12 46.92
C ALA A 116 29.69 17.58 47.89
N GLY A 117 29.69 18.06 49.13
CA GLY A 117 28.67 17.73 50.14
C GLY A 117 27.28 18.29 49.80
N LEU A 118 27.20 19.53 49.31
CA LEU A 118 25.94 20.13 48.87
C LEU A 118 25.39 19.42 47.63
N THR A 119 26.24 19.10 46.66
CA THR A 119 25.84 18.31 45.49
C THR A 119 25.29 16.94 45.89
N LYS A 120 25.91 16.26 46.86
CA LYS A 120 25.39 14.98 47.38
C LYS A 120 24.00 15.13 48.03
N ARG A 121 23.79 16.17 48.84
CA ARG A 121 22.48 16.45 49.46
C ARG A 121 21.42 16.80 48.42
N LEU A 122 21.78 17.58 47.40
CA LEU A 122 20.90 17.93 46.29
C LEU A 122 20.50 16.70 45.46
N LYS A 123 21.43 15.79 45.17
CA LYS A 123 21.12 14.52 44.50
C LYS A 123 20.17 13.64 45.32
N LEU A 124 20.40 13.51 46.63
CA LEU A 124 19.50 12.77 47.51
C LEU A 124 18.10 13.39 47.54
N TYR A 125 18.03 14.73 47.58
CA TYR A 125 16.75 15.43 47.52
C TYR A 125 16.05 15.25 46.18
N ALA A 126 16.78 15.36 45.06
CA ALA A 126 16.24 15.10 43.72
C ALA A 126 15.64 13.68 43.61
N MET A 127 16.33 12.67 44.17
CA MET A 127 15.81 11.30 44.22
C MET A 127 14.54 11.18 45.06
N LYS A 128 14.49 11.86 46.22
CA LYS A 128 13.31 11.91 47.09
C LYS A 128 12.13 12.58 46.38
N VAL A 129 12.32 13.76 45.80
CA VAL A 129 11.28 14.49 45.05
C VAL A 129 10.82 13.66 43.85
N ALA A 130 11.74 12.99 43.15
CA ALA A 130 11.40 12.14 42.02
C ALA A 130 10.49 10.98 42.44
N GLU A 131 10.76 10.37 43.59
CA GLU A 131 9.94 9.29 44.15
C GLU A 131 8.58 9.78 44.65
N GLU A 132 8.54 10.90 45.40
CA GLU A 132 7.30 11.50 45.90
C GLU A 132 6.37 11.95 44.77
N LYS A 133 6.94 12.47 43.67
CA LYS A 133 6.18 13.01 42.52
C LYS A 133 6.02 12.03 41.36
N GLY A 134 6.60 10.83 41.45
CA GLY A 134 6.52 9.81 40.40
C GLY A 134 7.17 10.21 39.07
N VAL A 135 8.25 11.00 39.10
CA VAL A 135 8.97 11.44 37.90
C VAL A 135 10.30 10.68 37.73
N PRO A 136 10.83 10.53 36.51
CA PRO A 136 12.08 9.81 36.28
C PRO A 136 13.25 10.38 37.09
N LYS A 137 13.91 9.52 37.88
CA LYS A 137 14.99 9.92 38.80
C LYS A 137 16.16 10.53 38.02
N GLU A 138 16.46 10.00 36.84
CA GLU A 138 17.59 10.35 36.00
C GLU A 138 17.51 11.82 35.56
N GLN A 139 16.33 12.27 35.09
CA GLN A 139 16.12 13.64 34.60
C GLN A 139 16.29 14.70 35.70
N LEU A 140 15.91 14.36 36.94
CA LEU A 140 16.05 15.25 38.10
C LEU A 140 17.45 15.23 38.68
N VAL A 141 18.12 14.07 38.67
CA VAL A 141 19.51 13.94 39.14
C VAL A 141 20.49 14.64 38.21
N GLU A 142 20.29 14.58 36.90
CA GLU A 142 21.09 15.32 35.92
C GLU A 142 20.97 16.84 36.11
N PHE A 143 19.77 17.30 36.47
CA PHE A 143 19.50 18.71 36.76
C PHE A 143 20.15 19.22 38.07
N THR A 144 20.80 18.37 38.87
CA THR A 144 21.45 18.75 40.13
C THR A 144 22.74 19.59 39.96
N GLY A 145 23.13 19.91 38.73
CA GLY A 145 24.36 20.65 38.34
C GLY A 145 24.43 22.12 38.79
N GLY A 146 24.22 22.37 40.07
CA GLY A 146 24.42 23.67 40.71
C GLY A 146 23.15 24.48 40.93
N ILE A 147 22.06 23.82 41.30
CA ILE A 147 20.73 24.41 41.31
C ILE A 147 20.09 24.25 42.71
N ALA A 148 19.36 25.28 43.17
CA ALA A 148 18.70 25.29 44.48
C ALA A 148 17.52 24.31 44.56
N TYR A 149 17.19 23.83 45.77
CA TYR A 149 16.08 22.91 46.07
C TYR A 149 14.76 23.29 45.36
N MET A 150 14.37 24.57 45.40
CA MET A 150 13.15 25.08 44.79
C MET A 150 13.08 24.86 43.26
N LEU A 151 14.23 24.95 42.58
CA LEU A 151 14.29 24.74 41.14
C LEU A 151 14.15 23.25 40.79
N MET A 152 14.50 22.33 41.70
CA MET A 152 14.18 20.90 41.53
C MET A 152 12.68 20.66 41.61
N ASP A 153 11.99 21.30 42.56
CA ASP A 153 10.53 21.23 42.65
C ASP A 153 9.84 21.77 41.40
N ILE A 154 10.30 22.92 40.89
CA ILE A 154 9.79 23.52 39.65
C ILE A 154 10.06 22.59 38.47
N LYS A 155 11.28 22.03 38.34
CA LYS A 155 11.63 21.09 37.28
C LYS A 155 10.76 19.83 37.34
N ALA A 156 10.52 19.28 38.52
CA ALA A 156 9.63 18.13 38.71
C ALA A 156 8.19 18.46 38.28
N THR A 157 7.66 19.62 38.65
CA THR A 157 6.32 20.07 38.22
C THR A 157 6.24 20.27 36.71
N LEU A 158 7.30 20.82 36.07
CA LEU A 158 7.37 20.95 34.61
C LEU A 158 7.42 19.57 33.92
N ILE A 159 8.12 18.60 34.50
CA ILE A 159 8.14 17.21 33.99
C ILE A 159 6.73 16.62 34.10
N ILE A 160 6.05 16.76 35.23
CA ILE A 160 4.67 16.28 35.42
C ILE A 160 3.73 16.91 34.39
N LEU A 161 3.79 18.24 34.20
CA LEU A 161 2.98 18.95 33.22
C LEU A 161 3.27 18.43 31.80
N GLY A 162 4.54 18.23 31.47
CA GLY A 162 4.96 17.64 30.20
C GLY A 162 4.43 16.23 29.99
N MET A 163 4.45 15.38 31.03
CA MET A 163 3.90 14.03 30.98
C MET A 163 2.37 14.03 30.80
N ALA A 164 1.66 14.91 31.51
CA ALA A 164 0.20 15.05 31.37
C ALA A 164 -0.20 15.51 29.97
N ASN A 165 0.49 16.53 29.45
CA ASN A 165 0.28 17.01 28.08
C ASN A 165 0.63 15.94 27.03
N ARG A 166 1.70 15.17 27.26
CA ARG A 166 2.04 14.04 26.37
C ARG A 166 0.92 13.00 26.39
N LYS A 167 0.41 12.63 27.57
CA LYS A 167 -0.69 11.66 27.68
C LYS A 167 -1.96 12.14 26.97
N SER A 168 -2.37 13.40 27.14
CA SER A 168 -3.54 13.93 26.43
C SER A 168 -3.33 13.92 24.91
N LEU A 169 -2.14 14.33 24.46
CA LEU A 169 -1.78 14.28 23.04
C LEU A 169 -1.81 12.85 22.51
N LEU A 170 -1.28 11.86 23.23
CA LEU A 170 -1.33 10.45 22.83
C LEU A 170 -2.77 9.96 22.64
N VAL A 171 -3.69 10.36 23.53
CA VAL A 171 -5.11 10.02 23.41
C VAL A 171 -5.73 10.65 22.16
N GLU A 172 -5.57 11.96 21.95
CA GLU A 172 -6.10 12.67 20.77
C GLU A 172 -5.58 12.06 19.46
N VAL A 173 -4.32 11.65 19.45
CA VAL A 173 -3.64 11.09 18.30
C VAL A 173 -4.11 9.66 18.01
N LYS A 174 -4.35 8.88 19.06
CA LYS A 174 -4.95 7.56 18.94
C LYS A 174 -6.37 7.67 18.39
N GLU A 175 -7.18 8.60 18.90
CA GLU A 175 -8.50 8.90 18.36
C GLU A 175 -8.44 9.32 16.87
N LEU A 176 -7.43 10.10 16.48
CA LEU A 176 -7.20 10.45 15.08
C LEU A 176 -6.92 9.21 14.20
N ILE A 177 -6.02 8.32 14.61
CA ILE A 177 -5.70 7.06 13.88
C ILE A 177 -6.95 6.19 13.75
N GLU A 178 -7.74 6.10 14.82
CA GLU A 178 -8.95 5.29 14.86
C GLU A 178 -10.12 5.92 14.09
N SER A 179 -10.05 7.23 13.79
CA SER A 179 -11.11 7.96 13.10
C SER A 179 -11.38 7.42 11.69
N LYS A 180 -12.67 7.37 11.32
CA LYS A 180 -13.13 6.91 10.00
C LYS A 180 -12.54 7.76 8.87
N ASP A 181 -12.43 9.07 9.08
CA ASP A 181 -11.92 10.01 8.08
C ASP A 181 -10.43 9.78 7.80
N PHE A 182 -9.63 9.53 8.84
CA PHE A 182 -8.22 9.19 8.68
C PHE A 182 -8.06 7.86 7.93
N LYS A 183 -8.77 6.81 8.37
CA LYS A 183 -8.71 5.49 7.71
C LYS A 183 -9.13 5.56 6.23
N SER A 184 -10.22 6.29 5.93
CA SER A 184 -10.68 6.48 4.54
C SER A 184 -9.67 7.28 3.71
N SER A 185 -9.11 8.35 4.26
CA SER A 185 -8.07 9.14 3.57
C SER A 185 -6.81 8.32 3.34
N LEU A 186 -6.39 7.49 4.30
CA LEU A 186 -5.24 6.61 4.19
C LEU A 186 -5.48 5.54 3.12
N HIS A 187 -6.65 4.87 3.15
CA HIS A 187 -7.06 3.90 2.15
C HIS A 187 -7.02 4.45 0.73
N ASN A 188 -7.56 5.64 0.49
CA ASN A 188 -7.56 6.26 -0.84
C ASN A 188 -6.14 6.52 -1.36
N ARG A 189 -5.23 6.94 -0.48
CA ARG A 189 -3.84 7.25 -0.83
C ARG A 189 -3.02 5.99 -1.05
N LEU A 190 -3.20 4.97 -0.20
CA LEU A 190 -2.57 3.67 -0.40
C LEU A 190 -3.11 2.98 -1.66
N THR A 191 -4.39 3.15 -2.00
CA THR A 191 -4.96 2.64 -3.27
C THR A 191 -4.27 3.29 -4.46
N ALA A 192 -4.11 4.63 -4.44
CA ALA A 192 -3.38 5.34 -5.48
C ALA A 192 -1.92 4.88 -5.61
N CYS A 193 -1.28 4.59 -4.48
CA CYS A 193 0.08 4.03 -4.43
C CYS A 193 0.17 2.64 -5.06
N VAL A 194 -0.71 1.72 -4.68
CA VAL A 194 -0.79 0.33 -5.22
C VAL A 194 -1.01 0.34 -6.73
N LEU A 195 -1.74 1.33 -7.24
CA LEU A 195 -2.05 1.50 -8.65
C LEU A 195 -1.08 2.45 -9.39
N SER A 196 -0.08 2.98 -8.70
CA SER A 196 0.89 3.89 -9.28
C SER A 196 1.78 3.15 -10.29
N PRO A 197 2.10 3.77 -11.44
CA PRO A 197 3.02 3.19 -12.42
C PRO A 197 4.45 3.04 -11.88
N ASN A 198 4.84 3.83 -10.87
CA ASN A 198 6.21 3.84 -10.33
C ASN A 198 6.42 2.89 -9.14
N LEU A 199 5.40 2.08 -8.80
CA LEU A 199 5.49 1.14 -7.69
C LEU A 199 6.56 0.07 -7.96
N THR A 200 7.47 -0.15 -6.99
CA THR A 200 8.52 -1.18 -7.11
C THR A 200 8.13 -2.57 -6.66
N ALA A 201 7.34 -2.67 -5.59
CA ALA A 201 6.75 -3.92 -5.15
C ALA A 201 5.41 -3.65 -4.49
N TYR A 202 4.53 -4.66 -4.50
CA TYR A 202 3.24 -4.68 -3.84
C TYR A 202 3.30 -5.21 -2.42
N VAL A 203 4.26 -6.07 -2.06
CA VAL A 203 4.37 -6.64 -0.71
C VAL A 203 5.53 -6.04 0.06
N ASN A 204 6.75 -6.09 -0.50
CA ASN A 204 7.95 -5.73 0.25
C ASN A 204 8.02 -4.23 0.53
N ASP A 205 7.80 -3.39 -0.47
CA ASP A 205 8.08 -1.96 -0.35
C ASP A 205 6.92 -1.21 0.33
N THR A 206 5.67 -1.64 0.14
CA THR A 206 4.48 -0.94 0.67
C THR A 206 4.32 -1.02 2.18
N LEU A 207 4.94 -2.00 2.83
CA LEU A 207 4.86 -2.22 4.27
C LEU A 207 5.90 -1.44 5.08
N GLU A 208 6.84 -0.77 4.42
CA GLU A 208 7.89 -0.06 5.14
C GLU A 208 7.37 1.24 5.77
N HIS A 209 7.40 1.31 7.10
CA HIS A 209 7.06 2.54 7.84
C HIS A 209 7.91 3.72 7.41
N GLU A 210 9.11 3.46 6.92
CA GLU A 210 10.01 4.47 6.38
C GLU A 210 9.43 5.16 5.15
N PHE A 211 8.72 4.44 4.27
CA PHE A 211 8.06 5.03 3.11
C PHE A 211 6.99 6.05 3.52
N ILE A 212 6.09 5.69 4.45
CA ILE A 212 5.04 6.61 4.93
C ILE A 212 5.65 7.74 5.76
N LYS A 213 6.68 7.47 6.55
CA LYS A 213 7.41 8.47 7.35
C LYS A 213 8.08 9.51 6.47
N ASN A 214 8.76 9.09 5.41
CA ASN A 214 9.44 9.97 4.46
C ASN A 214 8.43 10.79 3.63
N ASN A 215 7.22 10.27 3.45
CA ASN A 215 6.16 10.88 2.65
C ASN A 215 4.94 11.32 3.48
N ASN A 216 5.15 11.64 4.76
CA ASN A 216 4.08 11.85 5.74
C ASN A 216 3.07 12.95 5.33
N GLU A 217 3.50 13.99 4.62
CA GLU A 217 2.62 15.05 4.11
C GLU A 217 1.63 14.53 3.06
N ILE A 218 2.09 13.61 2.20
CA ILE A 218 1.25 12.96 1.19
C ILE A 218 0.20 12.10 1.87
N PHE A 219 0.54 11.46 3.00
CA PHE A 219 -0.38 10.63 3.78
C PHE A 219 -1.15 11.40 4.86
N LYS A 220 -0.87 12.70 5.08
CA LYS A 220 -1.44 13.52 6.17
C LYS A 220 -1.23 12.84 7.54
N VAL A 221 -0.07 12.23 7.71
CA VAL A 221 0.34 11.58 8.96
C VAL A 221 1.20 12.57 9.75
N PRO A 222 0.79 12.99 10.96
CA PRO A 222 1.63 13.88 11.77
C PRO A 222 3.00 13.27 12.11
N LYS A 223 4.08 14.06 12.02
CA LYS A 223 5.46 13.55 12.22
C LYS A 223 5.72 12.98 13.62
N PHE A 224 5.11 13.55 14.65
CA PHE A 224 5.29 13.09 16.03
C PHE A 224 4.76 11.66 16.25
N LEU A 225 3.92 11.12 15.35
CA LEU A 225 3.49 9.71 15.39
C LEU A 225 4.68 8.76 15.31
N PHE A 226 5.75 9.16 14.61
CA PHE A 226 6.96 8.37 14.42
C PHE A 226 7.98 8.53 15.56
N GLU A 227 7.74 9.44 16.51
CA GLU A 227 8.59 9.63 17.70
C GLU A 227 8.19 8.72 18.86
N ASP A 228 6.97 8.18 18.82
CA ASP A 228 6.43 7.29 19.82
C ASP A 228 6.26 5.86 19.26
N ILE A 229 6.89 4.88 19.93
CA ILE A 229 6.94 3.50 19.46
C ILE A 229 5.54 2.87 19.46
N GLU A 230 4.70 3.19 20.45
CA GLU A 230 3.34 2.65 20.55
C GLU A 230 2.48 3.15 19.39
N LEU A 231 2.49 4.47 19.15
CA LEU A 231 1.75 5.08 18.04
C LEU A 231 2.27 4.62 16.67
N THR A 232 3.59 4.49 16.52
CA THR A 232 4.19 3.93 15.31
C THR A 232 3.66 2.51 15.08
N THR A 233 3.62 1.67 16.12
CA THR A 233 3.11 0.29 16.02
C THR A 233 1.62 0.25 15.66
N GLN A 234 0.80 1.15 16.23
CA GLN A 234 -0.63 1.25 15.88
C GLN A 234 -0.85 1.69 14.43
N LEU A 235 -0.10 2.71 13.97
CA LEU A 235 -0.13 3.13 12.56
C LEU A 235 0.32 2.00 11.63
N SER A 236 1.36 1.28 12.02
CA SER A 236 1.91 0.13 11.28
C SER A 236 0.86 -0.95 11.05
N LYS A 237 0.18 -1.33 12.14
CA LYS A 237 -0.93 -2.28 12.09
C LYS A 237 -2.04 -1.81 11.17
N LEU A 238 -2.46 -0.54 11.30
CA LEU A 238 -3.50 0.03 10.45
C LEU A 238 -3.10 0.04 8.95
N VAL A 239 -1.87 0.39 8.63
CA VAL A 239 -1.37 0.38 7.25
C VAL A 239 -1.41 -1.02 6.66
N SER A 240 -0.95 -2.03 7.41
CA SER A 240 -1.03 -3.44 6.99
C SER A 240 -2.46 -3.91 6.77
N GLU A 241 -3.38 -3.58 7.69
CA GLU A 241 -4.82 -3.88 7.55
C GLU A 241 -5.41 -3.24 6.27
N VAL A 242 -5.12 -1.95 6.05
CA VAL A 242 -5.61 -1.21 4.88
C VAL A 242 -5.03 -1.76 3.58
N LEU A 243 -3.73 -2.10 3.54
CA LEU A 243 -3.10 -2.71 2.37
C LEU A 243 -3.64 -4.10 2.09
N SER A 244 -3.89 -4.91 3.12
CA SER A 244 -4.55 -6.22 2.97
C SER A 244 -5.95 -6.04 2.36
N CYS A 245 -6.73 -5.10 2.88
CA CYS A 245 -8.06 -4.77 2.34
C CYS A 245 -7.99 -4.30 0.87
N ILE A 246 -7.06 -3.41 0.52
CA ILE A 246 -6.90 -2.93 -0.86
C ILE A 246 -6.55 -4.08 -1.79
N ARG A 247 -5.59 -4.92 -1.39
CA ARG A 247 -5.16 -6.10 -2.13
C ARG A 247 -6.32 -7.08 -2.33
N GLY A 248 -7.05 -7.45 -1.27
CA GLY A 248 -8.26 -8.27 -1.37
C GLY A 248 -9.29 -7.66 -2.34
N ASN A 249 -9.54 -6.35 -2.26
CA ASN A 249 -10.45 -5.66 -3.18
C ASN A 249 -9.96 -5.70 -4.65
N VAL A 250 -8.66 -5.54 -4.90
CA VAL A 250 -8.09 -5.67 -6.25
C VAL A 250 -8.35 -7.08 -6.79
N LYS A 251 -7.99 -8.12 -6.03
CA LYS A 251 -8.16 -9.54 -6.40
C LYS A 251 -9.63 -9.87 -6.67
N THR A 252 -10.54 -9.48 -5.77
CA THR A 252 -11.99 -9.74 -5.88
C THR A 252 -12.67 -8.97 -7.01
N LYS A 253 -12.11 -7.86 -7.51
CA LYS A 253 -12.61 -7.16 -8.70
C LYS A 253 -12.00 -7.69 -10.00
N LEU A 254 -10.73 -8.10 -9.99
CA LEU A 254 -10.08 -8.68 -11.16
C LEU A 254 -10.64 -10.06 -11.50
N MET A 255 -10.90 -10.91 -10.51
CA MET A 255 -11.37 -12.29 -10.74
C MET A 255 -12.69 -12.34 -11.56
N PRO A 256 -13.76 -11.60 -11.20
CA PRO A 256 -14.97 -11.57 -12.01
C PRO A 256 -14.77 -10.84 -13.35
N SER A 257 -13.81 -9.92 -13.43
CA SER A 257 -13.47 -9.23 -14.69
C SER A 257 -12.92 -10.19 -15.72
N ILE A 258 -12.00 -11.09 -15.31
CA ILE A 258 -11.49 -12.20 -16.12
C ILE A 258 -12.67 -13.03 -16.65
N LEU A 259 -13.47 -13.56 -15.71
CA LEU A 259 -14.57 -14.46 -16.00
C LEU A 259 -15.60 -13.87 -16.97
N LYS A 260 -15.92 -12.59 -16.79
CA LYS A 260 -16.89 -11.89 -17.62
C LYS A 260 -16.28 -11.31 -18.89
N ARG A 261 -14.97 -11.47 -19.11
CA ARG A 261 -14.21 -10.84 -20.19
C ARG A 261 -14.52 -9.33 -20.26
N SER A 262 -14.55 -8.69 -19.09
CA SER A 262 -14.94 -7.28 -18.95
C SER A 262 -13.85 -6.37 -19.47
N SER A 263 -14.23 -5.17 -19.93
CA SER A 263 -13.24 -4.17 -20.32
C SER A 263 -12.41 -3.75 -19.12
N ILE A 264 -11.08 -3.75 -19.28
CA ILE A 264 -10.17 -3.32 -18.24
C ILE A 264 -10.43 -1.89 -17.75
N ILE A 265 -10.92 -1.01 -18.63
CA ILE A 265 -11.25 0.38 -18.30
C ILE A 265 -12.42 0.43 -17.32
N ASP A 266 -13.43 -0.42 -17.51
CA ASP A 266 -14.59 -0.49 -16.63
C ASP A 266 -14.21 -1.10 -15.27
N THR A 267 -13.35 -2.11 -15.27
CA THR A 267 -12.81 -2.73 -14.04
C THR A 267 -11.94 -1.75 -13.26
N ALA A 268 -11.04 -1.03 -13.92
CA ALA A 268 -10.19 0.00 -13.32
C ALA A 268 -11.05 1.11 -12.68
N ARG A 269 -12.08 1.58 -13.38
CA ARG A 269 -13.02 2.58 -12.83
C ARG A 269 -13.78 2.04 -11.63
N SER A 270 -14.22 0.79 -11.68
CA SER A 270 -14.92 0.15 -10.55
C SER A 270 -14.04 0.04 -9.32
N LEU A 271 -12.74 -0.25 -9.49
CA LEU A 271 -11.81 -0.39 -8.37
C LEU A 271 -11.40 0.97 -7.80
N ALA A 272 -11.22 1.98 -8.65
CA ALA A 272 -10.93 3.34 -8.22
C ALA A 272 -12.06 3.98 -7.40
N HIS A 273 -13.31 3.52 -7.52
CA HIS A 273 -14.47 3.91 -6.69
C HIS A 273 -14.61 5.41 -6.36
N GLY A 274 -14.16 6.30 -7.27
CA GLY A 274 -14.16 7.75 -7.06
C GLY A 274 -13.04 8.30 -6.16
N CYS A 275 -12.17 7.46 -5.60
CA CYS A 275 -11.01 7.89 -4.80
C CYS A 275 -9.85 8.40 -5.65
N LEU A 276 -9.82 8.00 -6.92
CA LEU A 276 -8.74 8.26 -7.86
C LEU A 276 -9.32 8.63 -9.21
N GLU A 277 -8.71 9.63 -9.85
CA GLU A 277 -8.96 9.88 -11.26
C GLU A 277 -8.12 8.92 -12.10
N VAL A 278 -8.79 8.03 -12.85
CA VAL A 278 -8.13 6.97 -13.60
C VAL A 278 -7.69 7.49 -14.97
N ASP A 279 -6.38 7.44 -15.22
CA ASP A 279 -5.72 7.80 -16.47
C ASP A 279 -5.04 6.57 -17.13
N ALA A 280 -4.35 6.80 -18.25
CA ALA A 280 -3.65 5.75 -19.00
C ALA A 280 -2.58 5.02 -18.18
N SER A 281 -1.89 5.71 -17.28
CA SER A 281 -0.84 5.08 -16.45
C SER A 281 -1.44 4.04 -15.51
N HIS A 282 -2.61 4.33 -14.95
CA HIS A 282 -3.35 3.38 -14.14
C HIS A 282 -3.83 2.20 -15.00
N TRP A 283 -4.40 2.45 -16.18
CA TRP A 283 -4.84 1.36 -17.06
C TRP A 283 -3.72 0.39 -17.43
N ASN A 284 -2.52 0.91 -17.71
CA ASN A 284 -1.34 0.08 -17.93
C ASN A 284 -1.00 -0.78 -16.71
N ARG A 285 -1.10 -0.22 -15.51
CA ARG A 285 -0.89 -0.96 -14.26
C ARG A 285 -1.95 -2.01 -14.02
N TYR A 286 -3.21 -1.71 -14.34
CA TYR A 286 -4.30 -2.68 -14.29
C TYR A 286 -4.09 -3.83 -15.29
N ALA A 287 -3.60 -3.54 -16.50
CA ALA A 287 -3.34 -4.57 -17.52
C ALA A 287 -2.28 -5.55 -17.02
N PHE A 288 -1.22 -5.01 -16.42
CA PHE A 288 -0.22 -5.84 -15.76
C PHE A 288 -0.79 -6.70 -14.62
N LEU A 289 -1.56 -6.11 -13.69
CA LEU A 289 -2.23 -6.85 -12.61
C LEU A 289 -3.13 -7.97 -13.15
N TRP A 290 -3.88 -7.67 -14.22
CA TRP A 290 -4.81 -8.59 -14.84
C TRP A 290 -4.08 -9.76 -15.52
N ARG A 291 -3.02 -9.44 -16.27
CA ARG A 291 -2.11 -10.40 -16.90
C ARG A 291 -1.44 -11.32 -15.89
N CYS A 292 -0.91 -10.76 -14.80
CA CYS A 292 -0.33 -11.55 -13.71
C CYS A 292 -1.38 -12.49 -13.08
N LEU A 293 -2.61 -12.04 -12.87
CA LEU A 293 -3.66 -12.89 -12.35
C LEU A 293 -4.01 -14.05 -13.31
N HIS A 294 -4.04 -13.81 -14.64
CA HIS A 294 -4.19 -14.90 -15.61
C HIS A 294 -3.07 -15.93 -15.49
N ILE A 295 -1.81 -15.50 -15.51
CA ILE A 295 -0.65 -16.40 -15.42
C ILE A 295 -0.67 -17.17 -14.11
N PHE A 296 -0.99 -16.50 -13.00
CA PHE A 296 -1.10 -17.13 -11.69
C PHE A 296 -2.18 -18.22 -11.65
N LEU A 297 -3.36 -17.96 -12.22
CA LEU A 297 -4.44 -18.95 -12.26
C LEU A 297 -4.11 -20.14 -13.18
N ILE A 298 -3.42 -19.90 -14.29
CA ILE A 298 -2.88 -20.96 -15.16
C ILE A 298 -1.87 -21.81 -14.40
N GLY A 299 -0.92 -21.17 -13.71
CA GLY A 299 0.11 -21.83 -12.90
C GLY A 299 -0.50 -22.67 -11.78
N PHE A 300 -1.40 -22.09 -10.99
CA PHE A 300 -2.06 -22.73 -9.86
C PHE A 300 -2.85 -23.98 -10.28
N GLY A 301 -3.43 -24.00 -11.49
CA GLY A 301 -3.98 -25.23 -12.08
C GLY A 301 -5.33 -25.70 -11.52
N ASN A 302 -5.97 -24.94 -10.64
CA ASN A 302 -7.32 -25.25 -10.17
C ASN A 302 -8.38 -24.81 -11.18
N TYR A 303 -8.48 -25.53 -12.29
CA TYR A 303 -9.42 -25.24 -13.38
C TYR A 303 -10.88 -25.65 -13.07
N LYS A 304 -11.18 -26.05 -11.82
CA LYS A 304 -12.54 -26.37 -11.40
C LYS A 304 -13.42 -25.13 -11.35
N THR A 305 -12.84 -23.98 -10.98
CA THR A 305 -13.55 -22.71 -10.87
C THR A 305 -13.58 -21.96 -12.20
N ILE A 306 -12.48 -21.98 -12.95
CA ILE A 306 -12.34 -21.29 -14.24
C ILE A 306 -11.70 -22.23 -15.26
N PRO A 307 -12.40 -22.59 -16.35
CA PRO A 307 -11.83 -23.42 -17.40
C PRO A 307 -10.56 -22.78 -18.00
N LEU A 308 -9.53 -23.58 -18.27
CA LEU A 308 -8.28 -23.09 -18.84
C LEU A 308 -8.47 -22.34 -20.16
N LYS A 309 -9.41 -22.77 -21.00
CA LYS A 309 -9.77 -22.08 -22.26
C LYS A 309 -10.26 -20.64 -22.06
N ASP A 310 -10.78 -20.31 -20.88
CA ASP A 310 -11.29 -18.98 -20.55
C ASP A 310 -10.19 -18.12 -19.91
N LEU A 311 -9.15 -18.75 -19.32
CA LEU A 311 -7.96 -18.08 -18.78
C LEU A 311 -6.89 -17.83 -19.85
N TYR A 312 -6.78 -18.71 -20.85
CA TYR A 312 -5.76 -18.63 -21.88
C TYR A 312 -6.13 -17.62 -22.97
N SER A 313 -5.11 -16.86 -23.38
CA SER A 313 -5.13 -16.05 -24.59
C SER A 313 -3.77 -16.13 -25.27
N ALA A 314 -3.76 -16.06 -26.60
CA ALA A 314 -2.54 -15.95 -27.39
C ALA A 314 -1.71 -14.71 -27.01
N SER A 315 -2.34 -13.66 -26.48
CA SER A 315 -1.64 -12.46 -26.00
C SER A 315 -0.75 -12.74 -24.80
N LEU A 316 -1.06 -13.77 -24.00
CA LEU A 316 -0.29 -14.15 -22.81
C LEU A 316 0.99 -14.91 -23.16
N LEU A 317 1.07 -15.49 -24.35
CA LEU A 317 2.14 -16.40 -24.74
C LEU A 317 3.56 -15.83 -24.51
N PRO A 318 3.87 -14.57 -24.88
CA PRO A 318 5.20 -14.00 -24.64
C PRO A 318 5.57 -13.85 -23.16
N SER A 319 4.60 -13.94 -22.25
CA SER A 319 4.80 -13.80 -20.81
C SER A 319 4.66 -15.12 -20.04
N LEU A 320 4.29 -16.20 -20.71
CA LEU A 320 4.20 -17.51 -20.09
C LEU A 320 5.58 -18.16 -20.06
N HIS A 321 5.94 -18.69 -18.89
CA HIS A 321 7.12 -19.50 -18.75
C HIS A 321 6.95 -20.85 -19.50
N LYS A 322 8.05 -21.46 -19.96
CA LYS A 322 8.06 -22.66 -20.83
C LYS A 322 7.24 -23.82 -20.26
N ASP A 323 7.36 -24.10 -18.96
CA ASP A 323 6.58 -25.15 -18.28
C ASP A 323 5.05 -24.87 -18.31
N LEU A 324 4.64 -23.61 -18.19
CA LEU A 324 3.23 -23.20 -18.31
C LEU A 324 2.76 -23.30 -19.76
N CYS A 325 3.61 -22.99 -20.75
CA CYS A 325 3.29 -23.19 -22.16
C CYS A 325 3.05 -24.67 -22.48
N VAL A 326 3.89 -25.57 -21.97
CA VAL A 326 3.71 -27.03 -22.09
C VAL A 326 2.37 -27.45 -21.46
N LYS A 327 2.11 -27.02 -20.23
CA LYS A 327 0.86 -27.30 -19.51
C LYS A 327 -0.38 -26.84 -20.29
N VAL A 328 -0.32 -25.64 -20.88
CA VAL A 328 -1.40 -25.08 -21.71
C VAL A 328 -1.59 -25.87 -23.01
N SER A 329 -0.48 -26.19 -23.69
CA SER A 329 -0.47 -26.98 -24.92
C SER A 329 -1.11 -28.36 -24.71
N GLU A 330 -0.69 -29.08 -23.68
CA GLU A 330 -1.21 -30.40 -23.32
C GLU A 330 -2.70 -30.36 -22.95
N ALA A 331 -3.10 -29.37 -22.15
CA ALA A 331 -4.47 -29.28 -21.65
C ALA A 331 -5.48 -28.77 -22.70
N LEU A 332 -5.05 -27.95 -23.67
CA LEU A 332 -5.92 -27.43 -24.73
C LEU A 332 -5.77 -28.19 -26.06
N GLY A 333 -4.74 -29.00 -26.23
CA GLY A 333 -4.42 -29.68 -27.49
C GLY A 333 -4.07 -28.69 -28.61
N ILE A 334 -3.45 -27.56 -28.27
CA ILE A 334 -3.05 -26.51 -29.22
C ILE A 334 -1.53 -26.52 -29.31
N ASP A 335 -0.99 -26.50 -30.53
CA ASP A 335 0.43 -26.26 -30.74
C ASP A 335 0.75 -24.78 -30.45
N VAL A 336 1.51 -24.57 -29.39
CA VAL A 336 1.90 -23.24 -28.90
C VAL A 336 3.19 -22.76 -29.57
N GLY A 337 3.82 -23.56 -30.45
CA GLY A 337 5.05 -23.17 -31.13
C GLY A 337 6.25 -23.17 -30.19
N LEU A 338 6.42 -24.24 -29.41
CA LEU A 338 7.53 -24.38 -28.47
C LEU A 338 8.90 -24.41 -29.17
N ASP A 339 8.93 -24.69 -30.47
CA ASP A 339 10.15 -24.78 -31.28
C ASP A 339 10.95 -23.46 -31.33
N ASP A 340 10.28 -22.32 -31.14
CA ASP A 340 10.93 -21.01 -31.12
C ASP A 340 11.51 -20.66 -29.72
N PHE A 341 11.15 -21.40 -28.66
CA PHE A 341 11.65 -21.15 -27.30
C PHE A 341 13.04 -21.73 -27.04
N ASP A 342 13.57 -22.55 -27.94
CA ASP A 342 14.93 -23.09 -27.87
C ASP A 342 15.96 -22.14 -28.51
N GLN A 343 15.53 -21.02 -29.14
CA GLN A 343 16.40 -19.89 -29.43
C GLN A 343 16.47 -19.04 -28.16
N ASP A 344 17.58 -19.19 -27.43
CA ASP A 344 17.96 -18.55 -26.16
C ASP A 344 16.92 -17.55 -25.60
N PRO A 345 16.25 -17.87 -24.48
CA PRO A 345 15.33 -16.92 -23.88
C PRO A 345 16.12 -15.66 -23.50
N ILE A 346 15.63 -14.50 -23.94
CA ILE A 346 16.11 -13.15 -23.59
C ILE A 346 16.15 -12.91 -22.04
N MET A 347 15.73 -13.90 -21.25
CA MET A 347 15.81 -13.93 -19.78
C MET A 347 17.06 -14.64 -19.20
N GLN A 348 18.00 -15.15 -20.00
CA GLN A 348 19.21 -15.84 -19.50
C GLN A 348 20.44 -14.92 -19.43
N GLY A 349 20.43 -13.96 -18.49
CA GLY A 349 21.59 -13.14 -18.14
C GLY A 349 22.23 -13.58 -16.82
N GLY A 350 23.28 -14.41 -16.92
CA GLY A 350 24.41 -14.48 -15.98
C GLY A 350 24.16 -15.12 -14.59
N ALA A 351 24.42 -16.42 -14.47
CA ALA A 351 24.74 -17.04 -13.18
C ALA A 351 25.95 -17.97 -13.31
N ASP A 352 27.08 -17.55 -12.72
CA ASP A 352 28.25 -18.38 -12.50
C ASP A 352 27.90 -19.57 -11.58
N GLN A 353 28.21 -20.78 -12.04
CA GLN A 353 27.92 -22.03 -11.35
C GLN A 353 28.84 -22.26 -10.14
N ALA A 354 28.26 -22.63 -9.00
CA ALA A 354 28.95 -23.44 -7.99
C ALA A 354 27.98 -24.31 -7.16
N HIS A 355 28.12 -25.62 -7.38
CA HIS A 355 27.94 -26.75 -6.47
C HIS A 355 26.56 -27.20 -5.93
N GLU A 356 26.26 -28.44 -6.34
CA GLU A 356 25.28 -29.38 -5.81
C GLU A 356 25.53 -29.77 -4.35
N ASN A 357 24.45 -30.00 -3.59
CA ASN A 357 24.20 -31.28 -2.91
C ASN A 357 22.74 -31.35 -2.41
N GLY A 358 22.05 -32.43 -2.79
CA GLY A 358 20.63 -32.66 -2.53
C GLY A 358 20.32 -33.39 -1.22
N ALA A 359 19.04 -33.35 -0.84
CA ALA A 359 18.39 -34.36 -0.01
C ALA A 359 16.86 -34.32 -0.26
N GLU A 360 16.31 -35.44 -0.71
CA GLU A 360 14.87 -35.70 -0.85
C GLU A 360 14.19 -35.84 0.51
N SER A 361 12.95 -35.34 0.62
CA SER A 361 12.03 -35.74 1.69
C SER A 361 10.59 -35.74 1.19
N THR A 362 10.00 -36.94 1.16
CA THR A 362 8.60 -37.21 0.82
C THR A 362 7.73 -37.19 2.06
N GLY A 363 6.59 -36.50 2.02
CA GLY A 363 5.54 -36.59 3.05
C GLY A 363 4.18 -36.15 2.52
N ALA A 364 3.29 -37.12 2.32
CA ALA A 364 1.89 -36.93 1.91
C ALA A 364 0.99 -36.78 3.15
N ILE A 365 0.04 -35.83 3.13
CA ILE A 365 -1.09 -35.79 4.08
C ILE A 365 -2.36 -35.36 3.34
N GLU A 366 -3.36 -36.26 3.36
CA GLU A 366 -4.76 -36.02 3.01
C GLU A 366 -5.57 -35.57 4.24
N GLY A 367 -6.54 -34.67 4.05
CA GLY A 367 -7.63 -34.37 4.99
C GLY A 367 -8.53 -33.28 4.41
N LYS A 368 -9.65 -33.61 3.73
CA LYS A 368 -11.01 -33.90 4.22
C LYS A 368 -11.73 -32.67 4.79
N THR A 369 -12.61 -32.11 3.97
CA THR A 369 -13.54 -31.01 4.24
C THR A 369 -14.88 -31.49 4.81
N THR A 370 -15.52 -30.65 5.61
CA THR A 370 -16.97 -30.72 5.91
C THR A 370 -17.57 -29.33 5.89
N ASP A 371 -18.58 -29.16 5.04
CA ASP A 371 -19.47 -28.00 4.92
C ASP A 371 -20.52 -27.98 6.03
N ALA A 372 -20.96 -26.77 6.46
CA ALA A 372 -22.36 -26.49 6.79
C ALA A 372 -22.65 -24.99 7.01
N GLU A 373 -23.48 -24.47 6.10
CA GLU A 373 -24.68 -23.62 6.30
C GLU A 373 -24.61 -22.14 6.68
N ALA A 374 -25.65 -21.46 6.16
CA ALA A 374 -25.75 -20.05 5.85
C ALA A 374 -27.01 -19.41 6.46
N GLY A 375 -26.98 -18.07 6.58
CA GLY A 375 -28.09 -17.13 6.78
C GLY A 375 -27.55 -15.82 7.37
N ASP A 376 -28.13 -14.62 7.24
CA ASP A 376 -29.18 -14.02 6.42
C ASP A 376 -29.05 -12.48 6.56
N ASN A 377 -29.35 -11.73 5.48
CA ASN A 377 -29.67 -10.30 5.28
C ASN A 377 -29.32 -9.14 6.27
N GLY A 378 -28.86 -8.00 5.71
CA GLY A 378 -29.27 -6.65 6.13
C GLY A 378 -28.18 -5.55 6.12
N THR A 379 -28.32 -4.57 5.22
CA THR A 379 -27.38 -3.46 4.92
C THR A 379 -27.26 -2.38 6.00
N ASP A 380 -26.02 -1.98 6.35
CA ASP A 380 -25.55 -0.58 6.39
C ASP A 380 -24.04 -0.48 6.67
N PHE A 381 -23.24 -0.20 5.62
CA PHE A 381 -21.81 0.18 5.67
C PHE A 381 -20.82 -0.77 6.37
N ASP A 382 -21.10 -2.07 6.40
CA ASP A 382 -20.08 -3.10 6.66
C ASP A 382 -19.36 -3.46 5.37
N VAL A 383 -18.04 -3.24 5.34
CA VAL A 383 -17.16 -3.88 4.37
C VAL A 383 -17.18 -5.35 4.74
N ASN A 384 -18.07 -6.13 4.11
CA ASN A 384 -18.13 -7.58 4.28
C ASN A 384 -16.73 -8.16 4.03
N HIS A 385 -16.12 -8.49 5.15
CA HIS A 385 -14.99 -9.37 5.33
C HIS A 385 -15.50 -10.80 5.05
N ASP A 386 -15.92 -11.05 3.81
CA ASP A 386 -16.05 -12.41 3.32
C ASP A 386 -14.62 -12.95 3.25
N GLY A 387 -14.29 -13.77 4.24
CA GLY A 387 -13.00 -14.41 4.43
C GLY A 387 -12.58 -15.19 3.19
N ASP A 388 -11.89 -14.51 2.28
CA ASP A 388 -10.63 -15.05 1.80
C ASP A 388 -9.71 -14.88 3.02
N ASP A 389 -9.65 -15.90 3.87
CA ASP A 389 -8.57 -16.07 4.86
C ASP A 389 -7.26 -16.27 4.08
N ASP A 390 -6.87 -15.25 3.31
CA ASP A 390 -5.49 -14.85 3.09
C ASP A 390 -4.99 -14.24 4.43
N GLU A 391 -5.31 -14.88 5.58
CA GLU A 391 -4.37 -14.88 6.68
C GLU A 391 -3.13 -15.50 6.04
N ASP A 392 -2.18 -14.64 5.65
CA ASP A 392 -0.78 -14.97 5.69
C ASP A 392 -0.59 -15.58 7.08
N GLU A 393 -0.81 -16.90 7.19
CA GLU A 393 -0.72 -17.65 8.44
C GLU A 393 0.57 -17.15 9.03
N PRO A 394 0.55 -16.49 10.22
CA PRO A 394 1.73 -15.83 10.72
C PRO A 394 2.76 -16.92 10.86
N GLU A 395 3.67 -17.01 9.90
CA GLU A 395 4.73 -18.00 9.92
C GLU A 395 5.36 -17.83 11.30
N PRO A 396 5.43 -18.93 12.07
CA PRO A 396 5.65 -18.86 13.51
C PRO A 396 6.77 -17.87 13.78
N GLU A 397 6.52 -16.89 14.66
CA GLU A 397 7.44 -15.80 15.03
C GLU A 397 8.71 -16.32 15.74
N GLY A 398 9.32 -17.40 15.23
CA GLY A 398 10.71 -17.69 15.39
C GLY A 398 11.48 -16.49 14.88
N ASN A 399 12.29 -15.93 15.78
CA ASN A 399 13.19 -14.80 15.63
C ASN A 399 14.30 -15.06 14.58
N VAL A 400 13.93 -15.59 13.42
CA VAL A 400 14.74 -15.69 12.22
C VAL A 400 14.73 -14.28 11.66
N SER A 401 15.89 -13.63 11.68
CA SER A 401 16.09 -12.35 11.03
C SER A 401 15.43 -12.40 9.66
N ARG A 402 14.52 -11.45 9.42
CA ARG A 402 13.78 -11.16 8.18
C ARG A 402 14.76 -10.78 7.05
N ALA A 403 15.77 -11.61 6.83
CA ALA A 403 16.50 -11.65 5.59
C ALA A 403 15.46 -12.09 4.58
N ALA A 404 15.00 -11.14 3.77
CA ALA A 404 14.15 -11.44 2.63
C ALA A 404 14.83 -12.59 1.90
N GLU A 405 14.28 -13.80 2.03
CA GLU A 405 14.73 -14.94 1.24
C GLU A 405 14.56 -14.49 -0.19
N LYS A 406 15.69 -14.14 -0.81
CA LYS A 406 15.74 -13.75 -2.20
C LYS A 406 15.33 -15.01 -2.95
N TYR A 407 14.07 -15.07 -3.36
CA TYR A 407 13.54 -16.16 -4.16
C TYR A 407 14.22 -16.09 -5.52
N GLU A 408 15.40 -16.67 -5.62
CA GLU A 408 16.03 -16.95 -6.90
C GLU A 408 15.19 -18.07 -7.53
N LEU A 409 14.17 -17.65 -8.27
CA LEU A 409 13.44 -18.53 -9.16
C LEU A 409 14.46 -19.08 -10.14
N ASP A 410 14.58 -20.40 -10.15
CA ASP A 410 15.29 -21.13 -11.18
C ASP A 410 14.78 -20.66 -12.55
N PRO A 411 15.67 -20.23 -13.48
CA PRO A 411 15.27 -19.72 -14.79
C PRO A 411 14.46 -20.73 -15.62
N ASP A 412 14.51 -22.02 -15.25
CA ASP A 412 13.76 -23.10 -15.87
C ASP A 412 12.51 -23.50 -15.08
N ASN A 413 12.02 -22.66 -14.15
CA ASN A 413 10.83 -22.93 -13.34
C ASN A 413 9.95 -21.69 -13.17
N SER A 414 8.66 -21.80 -13.49
CA SER A 414 7.67 -20.76 -13.21
C SER A 414 7.42 -20.52 -11.71
N GLY A 415 7.90 -21.42 -10.85
CA GLY A 415 7.63 -21.40 -9.41
C GLY A 415 6.29 -22.04 -9.04
N PHE A 416 5.52 -22.58 -9.99
CA PHE A 416 4.27 -23.31 -9.72
C PHE A 416 4.47 -24.82 -9.53
N GLY A 417 5.71 -25.30 -9.58
CA GLY A 417 6.04 -26.72 -9.39
C GLY A 417 5.86 -27.56 -10.65
N GLY A 418 6.06 -26.95 -11.83
CA GLY A 418 6.20 -27.71 -13.07
C GLY A 418 7.37 -28.69 -13.00
N ASN A 419 7.27 -29.81 -13.72
CA ASN A 419 8.34 -30.80 -13.86
C ASN A 419 8.84 -31.42 -12.54
N GLY A 420 7.96 -31.54 -11.53
CA GLY A 420 8.31 -32.11 -10.23
C GLY A 420 9.14 -31.20 -9.32
N LYS A 421 9.35 -29.93 -9.70
CA LYS A 421 10.04 -28.94 -8.86
C LYS A 421 9.15 -28.48 -7.70
N ARG A 422 9.76 -27.91 -6.66
CA ARG A 422 9.04 -27.35 -5.50
C ARG A 422 8.14 -26.19 -5.93
N THR A 423 6.88 -26.21 -5.51
CA THR A 423 5.95 -25.08 -5.65
C THR A 423 6.37 -23.94 -4.73
N VAL A 424 6.74 -22.80 -5.31
CA VAL A 424 7.05 -21.55 -4.61
C VAL A 424 5.79 -20.72 -4.39
N PHE A 425 4.90 -20.69 -5.40
CA PHE A 425 3.67 -19.90 -5.38
C PHE A 425 2.45 -20.77 -5.06
N THR A 426 1.89 -20.59 -3.86
CA THR A 426 0.60 -21.16 -3.42
C THR A 426 -0.54 -20.18 -3.68
N SER A 427 -1.80 -20.60 -3.48
CA SER A 427 -2.99 -19.76 -3.65
C SER A 427 -2.94 -18.43 -2.89
N SER A 428 -2.38 -18.43 -1.67
CA SER A 428 -2.19 -17.24 -0.83
C SER A 428 -1.04 -16.34 -1.27
N LYS A 429 -0.12 -16.82 -2.12
CA LYS A 429 1.10 -16.11 -2.54
C LYS A 429 0.94 -15.30 -3.84
N PHE A 430 -0.29 -14.93 -4.21
CA PHE A 430 -0.54 -14.11 -5.41
C PHE A 430 0.27 -12.80 -5.41
N TRP A 431 0.28 -12.08 -4.29
CA TRP A 431 1.00 -10.81 -4.19
C TRP A 431 2.52 -10.96 -4.24
N ARG A 432 3.06 -12.10 -3.80
CA ARG A 432 4.50 -12.41 -3.97
C ARG A 432 4.82 -12.72 -5.43
N PHE A 433 3.93 -13.44 -6.12
CA PHE A 433 4.05 -13.67 -7.57
C PHE A 433 4.00 -12.36 -8.37
N MET A 434 3.13 -11.43 -7.98
CA MET A 434 3.05 -10.07 -8.54
C MET A 434 4.39 -9.33 -8.45
N ASP A 435 5.05 -9.38 -7.28
CA ASP A 435 6.35 -8.73 -7.07
C ASP A 435 7.44 -9.36 -7.92
N ALA A 436 7.49 -10.70 -7.96
CA ALA A 436 8.43 -11.42 -8.82
C ALA A 436 8.22 -11.10 -10.31
N SER A 437 6.95 -11.03 -10.76
CA SER A 437 6.61 -10.67 -12.14
C SER A 437 7.04 -9.24 -12.48
N LEU A 438 6.86 -8.30 -11.55
CA LEU A 438 7.23 -6.91 -11.76
C LEU A 438 8.75 -6.72 -11.79
N GLU A 439 9.48 -7.43 -10.94
CA GLU A 439 10.93 -7.46 -10.99
C GLU A 439 11.44 -8.11 -12.29
N GLY A 440 10.75 -9.14 -12.79
CA GLY A 440 11.00 -9.70 -14.13
C GLY A 440 10.87 -8.65 -15.24
N VAL A 441 9.82 -7.83 -15.20
CA VAL A 441 9.65 -6.70 -16.15
C VAL A 441 10.78 -5.69 -16.05
N ARG A 442 11.27 -5.39 -14.84
CA ARG A 442 12.42 -4.50 -14.67
C ARG A 442 13.71 -5.09 -15.21
N LYS A 443 13.96 -6.37 -15.00
CA LYS A 443 15.14 -7.05 -15.53
C LYS A 443 15.14 -7.04 -17.06
N MET A 444 14.00 -7.33 -17.69
CA MET A 444 13.84 -7.19 -19.14
C MET A 444 14.14 -5.76 -19.61
N ALA A 445 13.58 -4.76 -18.93
CA ALA A 445 13.81 -3.37 -19.27
C ALA A 445 15.27 -2.92 -19.08
N LYS A 446 15.99 -3.48 -18.09
CA LYS A 446 17.42 -3.23 -17.88
C LYS A 446 18.25 -3.84 -19.01
N ALA A 447 17.98 -5.08 -19.39
CA ALA A 447 18.66 -5.74 -20.50
C ALA A 447 18.44 -4.98 -21.82
N GLU A 448 17.20 -4.57 -22.11
CA GLU A 448 16.89 -3.76 -23.30
C GLU A 448 17.58 -2.38 -23.27
N ALA A 449 17.67 -1.74 -22.09
CA ALA A 449 18.41 -0.48 -21.95
C ALA A 449 19.91 -0.65 -22.23
N GLU A 450 20.51 -1.77 -21.80
CA GLU A 450 21.91 -2.11 -22.06
C GLU A 450 22.16 -2.38 -23.55
N GLU A 451 21.20 -2.97 -24.25
CA GLU A 451 21.29 -3.22 -25.70
C GLU A 451 21.15 -1.95 -26.56
N LEU A 452 20.32 -1.00 -26.15
CA LEU A 452 20.06 0.23 -26.92
C LEU A 452 21.26 1.20 -26.92
N ASP A 453 22.09 1.21 -25.88
CA ASP A 453 23.26 2.09 -25.67
C ASP A 453 22.99 3.60 -25.97
N ASP A 454 21.73 4.03 -25.88
CA ASP A 454 21.30 5.40 -26.21
C ASP A 454 20.99 6.26 -24.95
N GLY A 455 21.15 5.65 -23.76
CA GLY A 455 20.85 6.27 -22.48
C GLY A 455 19.36 6.34 -22.14
N THR A 456 18.50 5.56 -22.81
CA THR A 456 17.08 5.47 -22.47
C THR A 456 16.90 5.00 -21.01
N PRO A 457 16.17 5.76 -20.17
CA PRO A 457 15.91 5.35 -18.79
C PRO A 457 15.12 4.03 -18.74
N VAL A 458 15.52 3.12 -17.85
CA VAL A 458 14.86 1.83 -17.61
C VAL A 458 13.36 2.00 -17.36
N GLU A 459 12.96 3.04 -16.64
CA GLU A 459 11.55 3.35 -16.32
C GLU A 459 10.72 3.66 -17.58
N SER A 460 11.36 4.21 -18.63
CA SER A 460 10.71 4.46 -19.91
C SER A 460 10.41 3.13 -20.62
N ILE A 461 11.34 2.18 -20.58
CA ILE A 461 11.17 0.86 -21.18
C ILE A 461 10.12 0.04 -20.40
N VAL A 462 10.18 0.04 -19.06
CA VAL A 462 9.13 -0.56 -18.22
C VAL A 462 7.77 0.01 -18.58
N ARG A 463 7.65 1.34 -18.74
CA ARG A 463 6.39 1.97 -19.14
C ARG A 463 5.92 1.46 -20.51
N ASN A 464 6.81 1.31 -21.48
CA ASN A 464 6.46 0.79 -22.80
C ASN A 464 5.95 -0.65 -22.73
N ILE A 465 6.62 -1.53 -21.98
CA ILE A 465 6.15 -2.92 -21.75
C ILE A 465 4.74 -2.93 -21.16
N LEU A 466 4.47 -2.08 -20.15
CA LEU A 466 3.14 -1.98 -19.55
C LEU A 466 2.08 -1.41 -20.52
N VAL A 467 2.46 -0.50 -21.41
CA VAL A 467 1.59 0.00 -22.48
C VAL A 467 1.26 -1.12 -23.46
N GLU A 468 2.22 -1.96 -23.83
CA GLU A 468 1.99 -3.10 -24.71
C GLU A 468 1.02 -4.11 -24.09
N TYR A 469 1.17 -4.41 -22.80
CA TYR A 469 0.21 -5.25 -22.09
C TYR A 469 -1.21 -4.68 -22.17
N PHE A 470 -1.36 -3.38 -21.96
CA PHE A 470 -2.66 -2.72 -22.09
C PHE A 470 -3.21 -2.73 -23.52
N GLN A 471 -2.37 -2.53 -24.54
CA GLN A 471 -2.80 -2.58 -25.93
C GLN A 471 -3.25 -3.99 -26.33
N GLN A 472 -2.54 -5.02 -25.88
CA GLN A 472 -2.91 -6.43 -26.10
C GLN A 472 -4.26 -6.74 -25.43
N ASP A 473 -4.45 -6.32 -24.17
CA ASP A 473 -5.72 -6.48 -23.46
C ASP A 473 -6.87 -5.75 -24.15
N LEU A 474 -6.66 -4.54 -24.68
CA LEU A 474 -7.68 -3.83 -25.44
C LEU A 474 -8.02 -4.52 -26.76
N GLY A 475 -7.06 -5.18 -27.40
CA GLY A 475 -7.29 -5.97 -28.61
C GLY A 475 -8.22 -7.16 -28.35
N GLU A 476 -8.06 -7.80 -27.19
CA GLU A 476 -8.85 -8.96 -26.80
C GLU A 476 -10.17 -8.61 -26.12
N PHE A 477 -10.18 -7.52 -25.34
CA PHE A 477 -11.30 -7.07 -24.51
C PHE A 477 -11.61 -5.59 -24.77
N PRO A 478 -12.01 -5.21 -26.01
CA PRO A 478 -12.16 -3.81 -26.42
C PRO A 478 -13.23 -3.04 -25.64
N GLY A 479 -14.09 -3.75 -24.91
CA GLY A 479 -15.23 -3.17 -24.22
C GLY A 479 -16.30 -2.65 -25.19
N LYS A 480 -17.43 -2.20 -24.63
CA LYS A 480 -18.54 -1.63 -25.41
C LYS A 480 -18.43 -0.12 -25.60
N ARG A 481 -17.44 0.52 -24.99
CA ARG A 481 -17.35 1.98 -24.91
C ARG A 481 -16.24 2.49 -25.81
N THR A 482 -16.60 3.38 -26.73
CA THR A 482 -15.66 4.36 -27.25
C THR A 482 -15.14 5.14 -26.05
N VAL A 483 -13.82 5.11 -25.82
CA VAL A 483 -13.16 5.89 -24.77
C VAL A 483 -13.63 7.33 -24.96
N PRO A 484 -14.48 7.88 -24.06
CA PRO A 484 -14.87 9.27 -24.16
C PRO A 484 -13.58 10.07 -24.22
N LYS A 485 -13.47 11.07 -25.11
CA LYS A 485 -12.32 12.00 -25.11
C LYS A 485 -12.01 12.31 -23.66
N LEU A 486 -10.90 11.77 -23.17
CA LEU A 486 -10.47 11.86 -21.78
C LEU A 486 -10.47 13.34 -21.46
N LEU A 487 -11.54 13.79 -20.82
CA LEU A 487 -11.67 15.18 -20.43
C LEU A 487 -10.50 15.42 -19.49
N SER A 488 -9.78 16.51 -19.74
CA SER A 488 -8.67 16.99 -18.92
C SER A 488 -9.19 17.37 -17.54
N ASN A 489 -9.61 16.37 -16.77
CA ASN A 489 -9.96 16.54 -15.40
C ASN A 489 -8.62 16.75 -14.65
N THR A 490 -8.63 17.74 -13.78
CA THR A 490 -7.46 18.08 -12.98
C THR A 490 -7.36 17.05 -11.88
N ASN A 491 -6.44 16.09 -12.04
CA ASN A 491 -6.06 15.14 -10.98
C ASN A 491 -5.87 15.90 -9.64
N PRO A 492 -6.36 15.38 -8.50
CA PRO A 492 -6.06 15.94 -7.20
C PRO A 492 -4.55 16.09 -7.01
N GLN A 493 -4.08 17.22 -6.47
CA GLN A 493 -2.63 17.47 -6.32
C GLN A 493 -1.88 16.36 -5.59
N TRP A 494 -2.52 15.73 -4.60
CA TRP A 494 -1.92 14.61 -3.86
C TRP A 494 -1.74 13.37 -4.75
N GLN A 495 -2.64 13.12 -5.69
CA GLN A 495 -2.55 12.03 -6.65
C GLN A 495 -1.40 12.29 -7.62
N THR A 496 -1.30 13.51 -8.18
CA THR A 496 -0.17 13.88 -9.04
C THR A 496 1.16 13.70 -8.31
N LYS A 497 1.26 14.13 -7.04
CA LYS A 497 2.47 13.91 -6.23
C LYS A 497 2.81 12.42 -6.09
N ILE A 498 1.82 11.55 -5.89
CA ILE A 498 2.05 10.09 -5.84
C ILE A 498 2.56 9.58 -7.19
N GLN A 499 1.96 10.01 -8.30
CA GLN A 499 2.33 9.53 -9.63
C GLN A 499 3.67 10.07 -10.14
N THR A 500 4.08 11.27 -9.74
CA THR A 500 5.30 11.91 -10.28
C THR A 500 6.48 11.87 -9.33
N ASN A 501 6.24 11.94 -8.02
CA ASN A 501 7.31 12.15 -7.03
C ASN A 501 7.56 10.93 -6.15
N LEU A 502 6.61 10.00 -6.02
CA LEU A 502 6.86 8.74 -5.34
C LEU A 502 7.50 7.77 -6.33
N LEU A 503 8.82 7.88 -6.43
CA LEU A 503 9.64 6.77 -6.85
C LEU A 503 9.81 5.88 -5.63
N TRP A 504 9.35 4.64 -5.75
CA TRP A 504 9.71 3.63 -4.77
C TRP A 504 11.16 3.28 -5.09
N GLN A 505 12.05 3.47 -4.11
CA GLN A 505 13.50 3.33 -4.27
C GLN A 505 13.94 1.96 -3.82
#